data_AF-A0A950HHN6-F1
#
_entry.id   AF-A0A950HHN6-F1
#
_cell.length_a   1.000
_cell.length_b   1.000
_cell.length_c   1.000
_cell.angle_alpha   90.00
_cell.angle_beta   90.00
_cell.angle_gamma   90.00
#
_symmetry.space_group_name_H-M   'P 1'
#
loop_
_entity.id
_entity.type
_entity.pdbx_description
1 polymer ?
#
loop_
_entity_poly.entity_id
_entity_poly.type
_entity_poly.pdbx_seq_one_letter_code
_entity_poly.pdbx_strand_id
1 'polypeptide(L)'
;VKHERDCDCVVAGFRWHKKGDRTLVGSLLLGLFDETGVLQHVGVCASFSTEKRRELAEFLEPYRKDSLHRHPWKGWADDEITSERLGRMPGGQSRWSQGKDLSWEAVRPELVVEVAYDHMQGKRFRHTAQFRRWRMDKKPVDCSYAQLEVVPAQELAAIFPGGR
;
A
#
# COMPACT_ATOMS: atom_id res chain seq x y z
N VAL A 1 -15.21 -17.31 9.73
CA VAL A 1 -15.61 -16.22 8.82
C VAL A 1 -14.39 -15.35 8.56
N LYS A 2 -14.04 -15.11 7.29
CA LYS A 2 -12.94 -14.20 6.92
C LYS A 2 -13.53 -12.79 6.90
N HIS A 3 -13.18 -11.96 7.87
CA HIS A 3 -13.63 -10.56 7.90
C HIS A 3 -12.73 -9.77 6.95
N GLU A 4 -13.28 -9.33 5.82
CA GLU A 4 -12.60 -8.43 4.90
C GLU A 4 -12.94 -6.99 5.29
N ARG A 5 -11.93 -6.13 5.42
CA ARG A 5 -12.06 -4.72 5.79
C ARG A 5 -11.55 -3.86 4.65
N ASP A 6 -12.14 -2.69 4.46
CA ASP A 6 -11.65 -1.72 3.48
C ASP A 6 -10.89 -0.58 4.17
N CYS A 7 -9.92 0.00 3.47
CA CYS A 7 -9.21 1.20 3.90
C CYS A 7 -8.69 1.98 2.68
N ASP A 8 -8.50 3.28 2.84
CA ASP A 8 -7.93 4.18 1.86
C ASP A 8 -6.42 4.35 2.11
N CYS A 9 -5.62 4.05 1.10
CA CYS A 9 -4.16 4.10 1.14
C CYS A 9 -3.61 5.08 0.12
N VAL A 10 -2.49 5.72 0.43
CA VAL A 10 -1.72 6.49 -0.55
C VAL A 10 -0.93 5.52 -1.42
N VAL A 11 -0.91 5.76 -2.74
CA VAL A 11 0.01 5.08 -3.67
C VAL A 11 1.26 5.94 -3.81
N ALA A 12 2.38 5.46 -3.27
CA ALA A 12 3.67 6.15 -3.32
C ALA A 12 4.72 5.38 -4.12
N GLY A 13 4.31 4.34 -4.84
CA GLY A 13 5.17 3.65 -5.78
C GLY A 13 4.52 2.43 -6.38
N PHE A 14 5.22 1.76 -7.28
CA PHE A 14 4.80 0.48 -7.83
C PHE A 14 6.00 -0.38 -8.22
N ARG A 15 5.74 -1.64 -8.56
CA ARG A 15 6.72 -2.55 -9.17
C ARG A 15 6.28 -2.96 -10.54
N TRP A 16 7.21 -3.10 -11.47
CA TRP A 16 6.95 -3.72 -12.76
C TRP A 16 6.60 -5.19 -12.60
N HIS A 17 5.69 -5.68 -13.45
CA HIS A 17 5.38 -7.09 -13.52
C HIS A 17 6.55 -7.85 -14.16
N LYS A 18 6.97 -8.97 -13.56
CA LYS A 18 8.15 -9.76 -13.98
C LYS A 18 8.17 -10.13 -15.47
N LYS A 19 7.00 -10.36 -16.08
CA LYS A 19 6.86 -10.72 -17.51
C LYS A 19 6.34 -9.57 -18.37
N GLY A 20 6.40 -8.34 -17.87
CA GLY A 20 5.80 -7.17 -18.49
C GLY A 20 6.79 -6.25 -19.20
N ASP A 21 8.09 -6.54 -19.19
CA ASP A 21 9.14 -5.71 -19.82
C ASP A 21 8.95 -4.20 -19.61
N ARG A 22 8.71 -3.79 -18.36
CA ARG A 22 8.45 -2.39 -17.96
C ARG A 22 7.27 -1.71 -18.66
N THR A 23 6.29 -2.48 -19.13
CA THR A 23 5.02 -1.98 -19.69
C THR A 23 3.79 -2.35 -18.87
N LEU A 24 3.93 -3.25 -17.88
CA LEU A 24 2.84 -3.74 -17.04
C LEU A 24 3.14 -3.51 -15.57
N VAL A 25 2.25 -2.85 -14.85
CA VAL A 25 2.34 -2.73 -13.38
C VAL A 25 2.08 -4.10 -12.75
N GLY A 26 2.95 -4.55 -11.85
CA GLY A 26 2.80 -5.80 -11.11
C GLY A 26 2.08 -5.61 -9.77
N SER A 27 2.48 -4.59 -9.02
CA SER A 27 1.86 -4.23 -7.74
C SER A 27 2.02 -2.76 -7.41
N LEU A 28 1.04 -2.16 -6.75
CA LEU A 28 1.13 -0.83 -6.15
C LEU A 28 1.69 -0.95 -4.73
N LEU A 29 2.53 0.00 -4.33
CA LEU A 29 3.06 0.14 -2.98
C LEU A 29 2.19 1.12 -2.19
N LEU A 30 1.67 0.65 -1.06
CA LEU A 30 0.66 1.36 -0.27
C LEU A 30 1.27 1.99 0.96
N GLY A 31 0.84 3.22 1.27
CA GLY A 31 1.25 3.95 2.46
C GLY A 31 0.08 4.50 3.28
N LEU A 32 0.30 4.59 4.60
CA LEU A 32 -0.57 5.31 5.54
C LEU A 32 0.27 6.28 6.37
N PHE A 33 -0.28 7.45 6.63
CA PHE A 33 0.31 8.41 7.55
C PHE A 33 0.16 7.94 9.00
N ASP A 34 1.25 7.97 9.75
CA ASP A 34 1.21 7.84 11.20
C ASP A 34 0.88 9.18 11.89
N GLU A 35 0.77 9.15 13.22
CA GLU A 35 0.45 10.32 14.04
C GLU A 35 1.50 11.43 13.95
N THR A 36 2.72 11.12 13.49
CA THR A 36 3.80 12.09 13.29
C THR A 36 3.81 12.69 11.88
N GLY A 37 2.88 12.28 11.02
CA GLY A 37 2.79 12.72 9.63
C GLY A 37 3.79 12.03 8.69
N VAL A 38 4.41 10.92 9.11
CA VAL A 38 5.31 10.14 8.25
C VAL A 38 4.52 9.08 7.49
N LEU A 39 4.74 8.99 6.18
CA LEU A 39 4.09 7.99 5.33
C LEU A 39 4.76 6.62 5.49
N GLN A 40 4.12 5.72 6.24
CA GLN A 40 4.59 4.37 6.49
C GLN A 40 4.16 3.42 5.37
N HIS A 41 5.07 2.56 4.89
CA HIS A 41 4.70 1.52 3.93
C HIS A 41 3.94 0.38 4.62
N VAL A 42 2.66 0.23 4.28
CA VAL A 42 1.75 -0.72 4.94
C VAL A 42 1.62 -2.04 4.20
N GLY A 43 1.95 -2.09 2.92
CA GLY A 43 1.78 -3.30 2.12
C GLY A 43 1.67 -3.02 0.64
N VAL A 44 1.20 -4.00 -0.10
CA VAL A 44 1.07 -3.91 -1.56
C VAL A 44 -0.35 -4.28 -2.00
N CYS A 45 -0.77 -3.69 -3.11
CA CYS A 45 -1.96 -4.09 -3.85
C CYS A 45 -1.54 -4.74 -5.17
N ALA A 46 -2.04 -5.93 -5.48
CA ALA A 46 -1.63 -6.69 -6.67
C ALA A 46 -2.77 -7.57 -7.21
N SER A 47 -2.41 -8.64 -7.95
CA SER A 47 -3.35 -9.59 -8.57
C SER A 47 -4.23 -8.99 -9.68
N PHE A 48 -3.74 -7.94 -10.34
CA PHE A 48 -4.40 -7.30 -11.48
C PHE A 48 -4.47 -8.21 -12.72
N SER A 49 -5.57 -8.11 -13.48
CA SER A 49 -5.67 -8.63 -14.85
C SER A 49 -4.66 -7.95 -15.77
N THR A 50 -4.23 -8.60 -16.85
CA THR A 50 -3.25 -8.01 -17.79
C THR A 50 -3.71 -6.67 -18.35
N GLU A 51 -5.00 -6.52 -18.64
CA GLU A 51 -5.61 -5.25 -19.06
C GLU A 51 -5.42 -4.17 -18.00
N LYS A 52 -5.80 -4.46 -16.74
CA LYS A 52 -5.65 -3.51 -15.64
C LYS A 52 -4.20 -3.09 -15.41
N ARG A 53 -3.24 -4.00 -15.64
CA ARG A 53 -1.81 -3.68 -15.52
C ARG A 53 -1.32 -2.68 -16.56
N ARG A 54 -1.87 -2.71 -17.78
CA ARG A 54 -1.58 -1.72 -18.83
C ARG A 54 -2.20 -0.38 -18.47
N GLU A 55 -3.49 -0.38 -18.12
CA GLU A 55 -4.19 0.83 -17.66
C GLU A 55 -3.43 1.52 -16.53
N LEU A 56 -2.95 0.76 -15.54
CA LEU A 56 -2.18 1.31 -14.42
C LEU A 56 -0.84 1.88 -14.88
N ALA A 57 -0.16 1.27 -15.85
CA ALA A 57 1.10 1.81 -16.37
C ALA A 57 0.89 3.17 -17.04
N GLU A 58 -0.14 3.28 -17.87
CA GLU A 58 -0.52 4.54 -18.54
C GLU A 58 -1.00 5.58 -17.53
N PHE A 59 -1.87 5.20 -16.59
CA PHE A 59 -2.42 6.10 -15.58
C PHE A 59 -1.36 6.68 -14.65
N LEU A 60 -0.36 5.88 -14.26
CA LEU A 60 0.69 6.31 -13.35
C LEU A 60 1.76 7.18 -14.03
N GLU A 61 1.88 7.16 -15.35
CA GLU A 61 2.88 7.92 -16.12
C GLU A 61 3.07 9.37 -15.65
N PRO A 62 2.01 10.21 -15.61
CA PRO A 62 2.15 11.60 -15.20
C PRO A 62 2.63 11.77 -13.75
N TYR A 63 2.45 10.75 -12.90
CA TYR A 63 2.86 10.77 -11.49
C TYR A 63 4.28 10.29 -11.25
N ARG A 64 4.96 9.71 -12.27
CA ARG A 64 6.36 9.27 -12.16
C ARG A 64 7.35 10.43 -12.31
N LYS A 65 6.96 11.47 -13.06
CA LYS A 65 7.83 12.63 -13.31
C LYS A 65 8.16 13.36 -11.99
N ASP A 66 9.44 13.65 -11.78
CA ASP A 66 9.98 14.34 -10.59
C ASP A 66 9.59 13.70 -9.24
N SER A 67 9.14 12.43 -9.25
CA SER A 67 8.54 11.78 -8.09
C SER A 67 9.51 11.66 -6.92
N LEU A 68 10.80 11.48 -7.20
CA LEU A 68 11.86 11.34 -6.21
C LEU A 68 12.28 12.66 -5.52
N HIS A 69 11.93 13.84 -6.04
CA HIS A 69 12.49 15.10 -5.52
C HIS A 69 12.14 15.36 -4.05
N ARG A 70 10.88 15.09 -3.67
CA ARG A 70 10.36 15.23 -2.28
C ARG A 70 9.66 13.97 -1.80
N HIS A 71 10.06 12.81 -2.33
CA HIS A 71 9.37 11.57 -2.02
C HIS A 71 9.57 11.20 -0.54
N PRO A 72 8.51 10.85 0.21
CA PRO A 72 8.63 10.43 1.61
C PRO A 72 9.50 9.18 1.75
N TRP A 73 9.61 8.41 0.67
CA TRP A 73 10.40 7.19 0.60
C TRP A 73 11.72 7.36 -0.17
N LYS A 74 12.14 8.60 -0.47
CA LYS A 74 13.38 8.87 -1.21
C LYS A 74 14.60 8.27 -0.50
N GLY A 75 14.66 8.40 0.83
CA GLY A 75 15.74 7.83 1.65
C GLY A 75 15.81 6.30 1.62
N TRP A 76 14.84 5.62 1.01
CA TRP A 76 14.92 4.17 0.75
C TRP A 76 15.68 3.84 -0.54
N ALA A 77 15.94 4.82 -1.41
CA ALA A 77 16.73 4.64 -2.62
C ALA A 77 18.24 4.69 -2.35
N ASP A 78 18.68 5.32 -1.25
CA ASP A 78 20.08 5.66 -1.03
C ASP A 78 20.82 4.79 0.00
N ASP A 79 20.18 4.00 0.89
CA ASP A 79 20.94 3.22 1.88
C ASP A 79 20.21 2.01 2.52
N GLU A 80 20.95 0.90 2.65
CA GLU A 80 20.63 -0.35 3.36
C GLU A 80 20.52 -0.16 4.90
N ILE A 81 21.09 0.93 5.42
CA ILE A 81 21.28 1.23 6.86
C ILE A 81 20.03 1.90 7.48
N THR A 82 19.12 2.45 6.68
CA THR A 82 17.94 3.22 7.14
C THR A 82 16.75 2.36 7.61
N SER A 83 16.91 1.03 7.67
CA SER A 83 15.86 0.04 7.99
C SER A 83 15.28 0.16 9.41
N GLU A 84 16.02 0.68 10.40
CA GLU A 84 15.57 0.69 11.80
C GLU A 84 14.81 1.96 12.21
N ARG A 85 15.09 3.12 11.59
CA ARG A 85 14.44 4.40 11.95
C ARG A 85 13.21 4.77 11.13
N LEU A 86 13.05 4.24 9.91
CA LEU A 86 11.99 4.66 8.96
C LEU A 86 10.93 3.59 8.66
N GLY A 87 10.92 2.49 9.41
CA GLY A 87 10.12 1.31 9.07
C GLY A 87 10.74 0.52 7.91
N ARG A 88 10.63 -0.81 7.95
CA ARG A 88 11.28 -1.71 6.98
C ARG A 88 10.80 -1.46 5.55
N MET A 89 11.75 -1.17 4.67
CA MET A 89 11.62 -0.93 3.22
C MET A 89 10.53 -1.78 2.51
N PRO A 90 9.77 -1.21 1.56
CA PRO A 90 9.18 -1.97 0.46
C PRO A 90 10.29 -2.67 -0.30
N GLY A 91 10.43 -3.98 -0.07
CA GLY A 91 11.51 -4.74 -0.72
C GLY A 91 12.81 -4.82 0.07
N GLY A 92 12.79 -4.54 1.38
CA GLY A 92 13.89 -4.93 2.24
C GLY A 92 14.11 -6.44 2.17
N GLN A 93 15.36 -6.86 2.02
CA GLN A 93 15.67 -8.28 1.90
C GLN A 93 15.28 -9.02 3.18
N SER A 94 14.47 -10.07 3.02
CA SER A 94 14.14 -11.05 4.04
C SER A 94 14.64 -12.41 3.60
N ARG A 95 14.72 -13.38 4.53
CA ARG A 95 15.07 -14.78 4.21
C ARG A 95 14.20 -15.40 3.10
N TRP A 96 13.01 -14.84 2.84
CA TRP A 96 12.08 -15.29 1.78
C TRP A 96 12.10 -14.45 0.49
N SER A 97 12.93 -13.40 0.42
CA SER A 97 13.10 -12.55 -0.76
C SER A 97 14.48 -12.65 -1.41
N GLN A 98 15.32 -13.58 -0.94
CA GLN A 98 16.58 -13.96 -1.57
C GLN A 98 16.36 -14.26 -3.06
N GLY A 99 17.05 -13.53 -3.94
CA GLY A 99 16.99 -13.67 -5.39
C GLY A 99 15.77 -13.03 -6.09
N LYS A 100 14.91 -12.28 -5.39
CA LYS A 100 13.80 -11.54 -6.03
C LYS A 100 14.24 -10.13 -6.39
N ASP A 101 13.89 -9.69 -7.59
CA ASP A 101 13.95 -8.28 -7.95
C ASP A 101 12.89 -7.52 -7.15
N LEU A 102 13.36 -6.62 -6.28
CA LEU A 102 12.54 -5.80 -5.39
C LEU A 102 12.54 -4.33 -5.84
N SER A 103 13.11 -4.04 -7.02
CA SER A 103 13.07 -2.72 -7.63
C SER A 103 11.65 -2.19 -7.70
N TRP A 104 11.54 -0.87 -7.52
CA TRP A 104 10.29 -0.16 -7.52
C TRP A 104 10.48 1.19 -8.19
N GLU A 105 9.37 1.72 -8.70
CA GLU A 105 9.30 3.03 -9.32
C GLU A 105 8.54 3.97 -8.39
N ALA A 106 9.11 5.15 -8.14
CA ALA A 106 8.48 6.16 -7.33
C ALA A 106 7.34 6.86 -8.06
N VAL A 107 6.28 7.12 -7.32
CA VAL A 107 5.07 7.82 -7.78
C VAL A 107 4.83 8.95 -6.80
N ARG A 108 4.59 10.18 -7.27
CA ARG A 108 4.26 11.29 -6.38
C ARG A 108 3.07 10.87 -5.48
N PRO A 109 3.18 11.02 -4.14
CA PRO A 109 2.21 10.48 -3.17
C PRO A 109 0.92 11.32 -3.11
N GLU A 110 0.29 11.50 -4.27
CA GLU A 110 -0.90 12.32 -4.52
C GLU A 110 -2.14 11.45 -4.76
N LEU A 111 -1.94 10.17 -5.08
CA LEU A 111 -2.99 9.23 -5.43
C LEU A 111 -3.48 8.46 -4.21
N VAL A 112 -4.80 8.35 -4.06
CA VAL A 112 -5.46 7.55 -3.02
C VAL A 112 -6.24 6.40 -3.64
N VAL A 113 -6.06 5.20 -3.10
CA VAL A 113 -6.74 3.98 -3.52
C VAL A 113 -7.46 3.35 -2.33
N GLU A 114 -8.71 2.96 -2.53
CA GLU A 114 -9.45 2.12 -1.60
C GLU A 114 -9.05 0.65 -1.85
N VAL A 115 -8.68 -0.04 -0.78
CA VAL A 115 -8.25 -1.45 -0.83
C VAL A 115 -8.94 -2.27 0.25
N ALA A 116 -9.25 -3.52 -0.10
CA ALA A 116 -9.63 -4.55 0.86
C ALA A 116 -8.40 -5.24 1.44
N TYR A 117 -8.42 -5.48 2.76
CA TYR A 117 -7.39 -6.22 3.49
C TYR A 117 -8.03 -7.15 4.52
N ASP A 118 -7.33 -8.24 4.84
CA ASP A 118 -7.83 -9.24 5.79
C ASP A 118 -7.61 -8.80 7.25
N HIS A 119 -6.35 -8.55 7.62
CA HIS A 119 -5.96 -8.06 8.94
C HIS A 119 -4.55 -7.49 8.92
N MET A 120 -4.28 -6.69 9.94
CA MET A 120 -2.96 -6.13 10.23
C MET A 120 -2.07 -7.16 10.94
N GLN A 121 -0.78 -7.15 10.61
CA GLN A 121 0.29 -7.79 11.36
C GLN A 121 1.25 -6.70 11.83
N GLY A 122 1.12 -6.29 13.09
CA GLY A 122 1.74 -5.06 13.58
C GLY A 122 1.19 -3.86 12.82
N LYS A 123 2.07 -3.09 12.17
CA LYS A 123 1.71 -1.86 11.43
C LYS A 123 1.50 -2.07 9.92
N ARG A 124 1.32 -3.31 9.44
CA ARG A 124 1.24 -3.65 8.00
C ARG A 124 0.13 -4.64 7.70
N PHE A 125 -0.33 -4.72 6.45
CA PHE A 125 -1.19 -5.81 6.00
C PHE A 125 -0.42 -7.12 6.02
N ARG A 126 -1.03 -8.18 6.57
CA ARG A 126 -0.43 -9.52 6.53
C ARG A 126 -0.36 -10.08 5.11
N HIS A 127 -1.39 -9.81 4.32
CA HIS A 127 -1.54 -10.30 2.95
C HIS A 127 -1.66 -9.14 1.95
N THR A 128 -1.46 -9.45 0.67
CA THR A 128 -1.69 -8.52 -0.43
C THR A 128 -3.12 -8.00 -0.40
N ALA A 129 -3.25 -6.67 -0.38
CA ALA A 129 -4.55 -6.01 -0.42
C ALA A 129 -5.16 -6.07 -1.82
N GLN A 130 -6.50 -6.05 -1.90
CA GLN A 130 -7.24 -6.10 -3.16
C GLN A 130 -7.69 -4.70 -3.57
N PHE A 131 -7.45 -4.32 -4.82
CA PHE A 131 -7.87 -3.03 -5.35
C PHE A 131 -9.39 -2.95 -5.41
N ARG A 132 -9.97 -1.87 -4.87
CA ARG A 132 -11.39 -1.55 -5.06
C ARG A 132 -11.56 -0.47 -6.11
N ARG A 133 -11.10 0.74 -5.81
CA ARG A 133 -11.27 1.92 -6.67
C ARG A 133 -10.31 3.04 -6.30
N TRP A 134 -10.09 3.96 -7.24
CA TRP A 134 -9.43 5.23 -6.96
C TRP A 134 -10.35 6.17 -6.18
N ARG A 135 -9.78 6.92 -5.23
CA ARG A 135 -10.46 7.90 -4.39
C ARG A 135 -10.01 9.31 -4.72
N MET A 136 -10.42 9.79 -5.89
CA MET A 136 -10.13 11.17 -6.33
C MET A 136 -10.81 12.23 -5.43
N ASP A 137 -11.76 11.79 -4.60
CA ASP A 137 -12.47 12.57 -3.59
C ASP A 137 -11.69 12.73 -2.27
N LYS A 138 -10.62 11.96 -2.04
CA LYS A 138 -9.85 11.98 -0.78
C LYS A 138 -8.49 12.63 -0.93
N LYS A 139 -8.07 13.37 0.11
CA LYS A 139 -6.72 13.90 0.18
C LYS A 139 -5.78 12.82 0.73
N PRO A 140 -4.55 12.71 0.22
CA PRO A 140 -3.58 11.74 0.74
C PRO A 140 -3.35 11.83 2.25
N VAL A 141 -3.34 13.05 2.80
CA VAL A 141 -3.12 13.29 4.24
C VAL A 141 -4.22 12.70 5.14
N ASP A 142 -5.40 12.42 4.59
CA ASP A 142 -6.51 11.80 5.33
C ASP A 142 -6.33 10.27 5.45
N CYS A 143 -5.40 9.67 4.69
CA CYS A 143 -5.09 8.25 4.70
C CYS A 143 -4.13 7.92 5.86
N SER A 144 -4.67 7.83 7.08
CA SER A 144 -3.90 7.54 8.29
C SER A 144 -4.25 6.20 8.94
N TYR A 145 -3.46 5.74 9.92
CA TYR A 145 -3.75 4.51 10.68
C TYR A 145 -5.07 4.57 11.46
N ALA A 146 -5.61 5.76 11.77
CA ALA A 146 -6.84 5.93 12.54
C ALA A 146 -8.07 5.26 11.89
N GLN A 147 -8.03 5.00 10.58
CA GLN A 147 -9.10 4.29 9.86
C GLN A 147 -9.13 2.77 10.13
N LEU A 148 -8.00 2.17 10.55
CA LEU A 148 -7.86 0.72 10.66
C LEU A 148 -8.42 0.17 11.98
N GLU A 149 -8.59 1.03 12.99
CA GLU A 149 -9.03 0.65 14.34
C GLU A 149 -10.53 0.80 14.58
N VAL A 150 -11.33 1.08 13.55
CA VAL A 150 -12.78 1.08 13.70
C VAL A 150 -13.30 -0.33 13.51
N VAL A 151 -13.50 -1.06 14.61
CA VAL A 151 -14.48 -2.16 14.63
C VAL A 151 -15.84 -1.50 14.41
N PRO A 152 -16.57 -1.78 13.32
CA PRO A 152 -17.94 -1.30 13.19
C PRO A 152 -18.75 -1.82 14.39
N ALA A 153 -19.45 -0.94 15.09
CA ALA A 153 -20.23 -1.28 16.29
C ALA A 153 -21.24 -2.44 16.06
N GLN A 154 -21.57 -2.73 14.80
CA GLN A 154 -22.48 -3.79 14.38
C GLN A 154 -21.99 -5.23 14.65
N GLU A 155 -20.69 -5.48 14.92
CA GLU A 155 -20.21 -6.85 15.23
C GLU A 155 -20.34 -7.25 16.71
N LEU A 156 -20.52 -6.31 17.64
CA LEU A 156 -20.67 -6.64 19.07
C LEU A 156 -22.06 -7.16 19.42
N ALA A 157 -23.09 -6.81 18.62
CA ALA A 157 -24.47 -7.25 18.85
C ALA A 157 -24.73 -8.71 18.43
N ALA A 158 -23.88 -9.28 17.57
CA ALA A 158 -24.02 -10.67 17.10
C ALA A 158 -23.30 -11.71 17.98
N ILE A 159 -22.39 -11.27 18.85
CA ILE A 159 -21.57 -12.16 19.69
C ILE A 159 -22.22 -12.44 21.06
N PHE A 160 -23.20 -11.63 21.48
CA PHE A 160 -24.00 -11.88 22.69
C PHE A 160 -25.49 -11.97 22.34
N PRO A 161 -25.99 -13.10 21.81
CA PRO A 161 -27.42 -13.37 21.86
C PRO A 161 -27.80 -13.62 23.32
N GLY A 162 -28.29 -12.56 23.98
CA GLY A 162 -29.17 -12.60 25.14
C GLY A 162 -28.83 -13.59 26.25
N GLY A 163 -28.05 -13.15 27.24
CA GLY A 163 -28.21 -13.67 28.60
C GLY A 163 -29.55 -13.22 29.15
N ARG A 164 -30.52 -14.14 29.20
CA ARG A 164 -31.62 -14.15 30.17
C ARG A 164 -31.96 -15.58 30.52
#